data_AF-A0A920GGQ3-F1
#
_entry.id   AF-A0A920GGQ3-F1
#
_cell.length_a   1.000
_cell.length_b   1.000
_cell.length_c   1.000
_cell.angle_alpha   90.00
_cell.angle_beta   90.00
_cell.angle_gamma   90.00
#
_symmetry.space_group_name_H-M   'P 1'
#
loop_
_entity.id
_entity.type
_entity.pdbx_description
1 polymer ?
#
loop_
_entity_poly.entity_id
_entity_poly.type
_entity_poly.pdbx_seq_one_letter_code
_entity_poly.pdbx_strand_id
1 'polypeptide(L)'
;MKFQRPSFLYPLFSEITLIPGIGPKTFKLLENKIGKNVIDLLFHLPHTVINRLDNLDLKHCPTNSIITKKILITKHISNFYNSKRPYKLIGHCENFEIEIVFFNYKGQYIEKNFPVNSVVIVSGKINRFNEIVKFTNPDYIYEVSQIDKIPKFEPIYPLTAGINNKLLSKSIRHAIKLIPPDLPEWIPNKIIKENNWPSFSEALKSIHIPNTMIEVDNKSSYLQRLSFDEVFANQLGMQIYKKKYQDFKCK
;
A
#
# COMPACT_ATOMS: atom_id res chain seq x y z
N MET A 1 10.82 -20.71 33.80
CA MET A 1 11.72 -20.26 32.71
C MET A 1 11.36 -18.82 32.33
N LYS A 2 12.33 -17.89 32.36
CA LYS A 2 12.18 -16.59 31.69
C LYS A 2 12.44 -16.84 30.20
N PHE A 3 11.39 -16.77 29.38
CA PHE A 3 11.57 -16.81 27.93
C PHE A 3 12.18 -15.47 27.50
N GLN A 4 13.49 -15.44 27.26
CA GLN A 4 14.14 -14.28 26.70
C GLN A 4 13.99 -14.30 25.17
N ARG A 5 13.54 -13.18 24.60
CA ARG A 5 13.38 -13.07 23.16
C ARG A 5 14.75 -13.19 22.48
N PRO A 6 14.89 -14.02 21.43
CA PRO A 6 16.11 -14.05 20.63
C PRO A 6 16.46 -12.67 20.05
N SER A 7 17.75 -12.33 20.04
CA SER A 7 18.24 -11.01 19.61
C SER A 7 17.88 -10.67 18.17
N PHE A 8 17.86 -11.66 17.28
CA PHE A 8 17.51 -11.47 15.88
C PHE A 8 16.06 -10.97 15.68
N LEU A 9 15.17 -11.14 16.67
CA LEU A 9 13.80 -10.62 16.60
C LEU A 9 13.68 -9.16 17.07
N TYR A 10 14.69 -8.59 17.73
CA TYR A 10 14.61 -7.23 18.28
C TYR A 10 14.19 -6.16 17.27
N PRO A 11 14.65 -6.18 15.99
CA PRO A 11 14.20 -5.21 14.99
C PRO A 11 12.67 -5.18 14.79
N LEU A 12 12.01 -6.34 14.84
CA LEU A 12 10.56 -6.45 14.67
C LEU A 12 9.77 -5.87 15.86
N PHE A 13 10.37 -5.86 17.05
CA PHE A 13 9.77 -5.30 18.26
C PHE A 13 10.31 -3.91 18.62
N SER A 14 11.05 -3.30 17.70
CA SER A 14 11.47 -1.91 17.83
C SER A 14 10.30 -0.97 17.53
N GLU A 15 10.36 0.25 18.05
CA GLU A 15 9.32 1.24 17.83
C GLU A 15 9.29 1.73 16.37
N ILE A 16 8.09 2.00 15.86
CA ILE A 16 7.88 2.49 14.50
C ILE A 16 8.44 3.90 14.28
N THR A 17 8.84 4.63 15.34
CA THR A 17 9.54 5.93 15.25
C THR A 17 10.86 5.86 14.47
N LEU A 18 11.48 4.68 14.42
CA LEU A 18 12.71 4.44 13.63
C LEU A 18 12.45 4.44 12.12
N ILE A 19 11.20 4.31 11.68
CA ILE A 19 10.85 4.27 10.26
C ILE A 19 10.80 5.70 9.71
N PRO A 20 11.52 5.98 8.60
CA PRO A 20 11.56 7.32 8.04
C PRO A 20 10.19 7.79 7.55
N GLY A 21 9.80 8.99 7.98
CA GLY A 21 8.51 9.60 7.66
C GLY A 21 7.45 9.45 8.75
N ILE A 22 7.72 8.69 9.82
CA ILE A 22 6.86 8.62 11.01
C ILE A 22 7.31 9.67 12.03
N GLY A 23 6.67 10.83 12.01
CA GLY A 23 6.86 11.88 13.03
C GLY A 23 6.00 11.62 14.29
N PRO A 24 6.14 12.43 15.35
CA PRO A 24 5.46 12.21 16.64
C PRO A 24 3.93 12.23 16.53
N LYS A 25 3.37 13.08 15.66
CA LYS A 25 1.92 13.11 15.39
C LYS A 25 1.44 11.82 14.73
N THR A 26 2.14 11.38 13.68
CA THR A 26 1.84 10.14 12.95
C THR A 26 2.01 8.92 13.85
N PHE A 27 3.08 8.88 14.66
CA PHE A 27 3.34 7.84 15.64
C PHE A 27 2.14 7.65 16.56
N LYS A 28 1.65 8.72 17.19
CA LYS A 28 0.49 8.65 18.09
C LYS A 28 -0.78 8.15 17.41
N LEU A 29 -0.97 8.45 16.12
CA LEU A 29 -2.10 7.93 15.36
C LEU A 29 -1.95 6.42 15.07
N LEU A 30 -0.76 5.99 14.67
CA LEU A 30 -0.45 4.59 14.38
C LEU A 30 -0.47 3.72 15.64
N GLU A 31 0.10 4.20 16.74
CA GLU A 31 0.12 3.51 18.03
C GLU A 31 -1.30 3.17 18.51
N ASN A 32 -2.23 4.12 18.39
CA ASN A 32 -3.61 3.94 18.85
C ASN A 32 -4.44 2.97 17.99
N LYS A 33 -4.05 2.71 16.75
CA LYS A 33 -4.90 1.98 15.78
C LYS A 33 -4.28 0.70 15.24
N ILE A 34 -2.96 0.66 15.11
CA ILE A 34 -2.21 -0.47 14.57
C ILE A 34 -1.35 -1.06 15.68
N GLY A 35 -0.53 -0.20 16.31
CA GLY A 35 0.40 -0.58 17.35
C GLY A 35 1.68 0.23 17.28
N LYS A 36 2.57 0.03 18.26
CA LYS A 36 3.78 0.84 18.44
C LYS A 36 5.02 0.23 17.81
N ASN A 37 4.98 -1.06 17.47
CA ASN A 37 6.13 -1.82 17.02
C ASN A 37 6.10 -2.07 15.50
N VAL A 38 7.27 -2.36 14.94
CA VAL A 38 7.43 -2.74 13.52
C VAL A 38 6.56 -3.94 13.14
N ILE A 39 6.47 -4.95 14.01
CA ILE A 39 5.65 -6.14 13.80
C ILE A 39 4.16 -5.80 13.67
N ASP A 40 3.68 -4.80 14.41
CA ASP A 40 2.29 -4.36 14.35
C ASP A 40 1.96 -3.78 12.96
N LEU A 41 2.89 -3.05 12.35
CA LEU A 41 2.76 -2.59 10.96
C LEU A 41 2.79 -3.72 9.94
N LEU A 42 3.60 -4.76 10.16
CA LEU A 42 3.69 -5.94 9.27
C LEU A 42 2.42 -6.80 9.33
N PHE A 43 1.69 -6.80 10.45
CA PHE A 43 0.41 -7.48 10.54
C PHE A 43 -0.79 -6.60 10.20
N HIS A 44 -0.56 -5.34 9.84
CA HIS A 44 -1.59 -4.49 9.24
C HIS A 44 -1.74 -4.81 7.75
N LEU A 45 -2.41 -5.92 7.47
CA LEU A 45 -2.51 -6.47 6.13
C LEU A 45 -3.39 -5.59 5.20
N PRO A 46 -3.09 -5.53 3.90
CA PRO A 46 -3.98 -4.91 2.93
C PRO A 46 -5.23 -5.76 2.73
N HIS A 47 -6.35 -5.10 2.41
CA HIS A 47 -7.63 -5.76 2.18
C HIS A 47 -7.97 -5.88 0.68
N THR A 48 -7.37 -5.02 -0.16
CA THR A 48 -7.52 -5.04 -1.61
C THR A 48 -6.22 -4.59 -2.28
N VAL A 49 -6.11 -4.85 -3.57
CA VAL A 49 -5.01 -4.38 -4.43
C VAL A 49 -5.62 -3.64 -5.61
N ILE A 50 -4.99 -2.55 -6.03
CA ILE A 50 -5.33 -1.85 -7.26
C ILE A 50 -4.31 -2.22 -8.32
N ASN A 51 -4.79 -2.73 -9.45
CA ASN A 51 -3.95 -2.92 -10.64
C ASN A 51 -3.76 -1.58 -11.34
N ARG A 52 -2.50 -1.11 -11.41
CA ARG A 52 -2.12 0.15 -12.07
C ARG A 52 -1.43 -0.09 -13.41
N LEU A 53 -1.20 -1.35 -13.80
CA LEU A 53 -0.72 -1.72 -15.13
C LEU A 53 -1.81 -1.62 -16.20
N ASP A 54 -3.07 -1.62 -15.79
CA ASP A 54 -4.21 -1.64 -16.70
C ASP A 54 -4.27 -0.36 -17.54
N ASN A 55 -3.85 -0.52 -18.79
CA ASN A 55 -3.96 0.46 -19.86
C ASN A 55 -5.28 0.23 -20.63
N LEU A 56 -6.41 0.15 -19.92
CA LEU A 56 -7.72 -0.07 -20.54
C LEU A 56 -7.99 0.95 -21.65
N ASP A 57 -8.51 0.51 -22.79
CA ASP A 57 -8.93 1.40 -23.88
C ASP A 57 -9.97 2.41 -23.35
N LEU A 58 -9.70 3.70 -23.55
CA LEU A 58 -10.59 4.78 -23.12
C LEU A 58 -11.99 4.66 -23.74
N LYS A 59 -12.11 4.03 -24.91
CA LYS A 59 -13.40 3.83 -25.57
C LYS A 59 -14.34 2.93 -24.77
N HIS A 60 -13.80 1.85 -24.19
CA HIS A 60 -14.55 0.79 -23.51
C HIS A 60 -14.41 0.84 -21.98
N CYS A 61 -13.67 1.82 -21.45
CA CYS A 61 -13.44 1.91 -20.02
C CYS A 61 -14.70 2.40 -19.28
N PRO A 62 -15.17 1.66 -18.26
CA PRO A 62 -16.30 2.12 -17.45
C PRO A 62 -15.94 3.37 -16.65
N THR A 63 -16.93 4.21 -16.38
CA THR A 63 -16.77 5.35 -15.47
C THR A 63 -16.37 4.86 -14.07
N ASN A 64 -15.58 5.64 -13.33
CA ASN A 64 -15.06 5.31 -12.01
C ASN A 64 -13.99 4.22 -11.95
N SER A 65 -13.51 3.72 -13.09
CA SER A 65 -12.34 2.85 -13.15
C SER A 65 -11.06 3.62 -12.80
N ILE A 66 -10.06 2.89 -12.33
CA ILE A 66 -8.71 3.41 -12.15
C ILE A 66 -7.89 2.96 -13.35
N ILE A 67 -7.29 3.91 -14.06
CA ILE A 67 -6.46 3.61 -15.22
C ILE A 67 -5.16 4.37 -15.15
N THR A 68 -4.16 3.87 -15.88
CA THR A 68 -2.91 4.54 -16.13
C THR A 68 -2.79 4.82 -17.62
N LYS A 69 -2.53 6.07 -18.03
CA LYS A 69 -2.39 6.46 -19.44
C LYS A 69 -1.30 7.50 -19.64
N LYS A 70 -0.67 7.45 -20.82
CA LYS A 70 0.20 8.52 -21.31
C LYS A 70 -0.65 9.59 -21.98
N ILE A 71 -0.51 10.83 -21.55
CA ILE A 71 -1.33 11.96 -22.01
C ILE A 71 -0.37 13.05 -22.51
N LEU A 72 -0.63 13.55 -23.72
CA LEU A 72 0.06 14.71 -24.26
C LEU A 72 -0.63 15.98 -23.75
N ILE A 73 0.07 16.80 -22.97
CA ILE A 73 -0.47 18.06 -22.43
C ILE A 73 -0.46 19.12 -23.52
N THR A 74 -1.63 19.70 -23.82
CA THR A 74 -1.79 20.75 -24.84
C THR A 74 -2.06 22.12 -24.25
N LYS A 75 -2.69 22.19 -23.08
CA LYS A 75 -3.08 23.48 -22.50
C LYS A 75 -3.16 23.44 -21.00
N HIS A 76 -2.77 24.56 -20.39
CA HIS A 76 -2.97 24.82 -18.97
C HIS A 76 -4.11 25.82 -18.79
N ILE A 77 -5.01 25.52 -17.88
CA ILE A 77 -6.03 26.46 -17.41
C ILE A 77 -5.73 26.73 -15.95
N SER A 78 -5.11 27.88 -15.71
CA SER A 78 -4.69 28.30 -14.38
C SER A 78 -5.84 28.89 -13.58
N ASN A 79 -5.65 28.90 -12.26
CA ASN A 79 -6.45 29.70 -11.35
C ASN A 79 -6.03 31.16 -11.52
N PHE A 80 -6.83 31.96 -12.21
CA PHE A 80 -6.69 33.41 -12.11
C PHE A 80 -6.84 33.83 -10.64
N TYR A 81 -5.89 34.67 -10.18
CA TYR A 81 -5.83 35.43 -8.93
C TYR A 81 -6.98 35.16 -7.94
N ASN A 82 -6.69 34.48 -6.83
CA ASN A 82 -7.60 34.27 -5.67
C ASN A 82 -8.94 33.56 -5.92
N SER A 83 -9.22 33.01 -7.11
CA SER A 83 -10.44 32.22 -7.30
C SER A 83 -10.29 30.80 -6.71
N LYS A 84 -11.35 30.30 -6.05
CA LYS A 84 -11.48 28.90 -5.60
C LYS A 84 -11.59 27.89 -6.76
N ARG A 85 -11.28 28.29 -8.00
CA ARG A 85 -11.35 27.41 -9.16
C ARG A 85 -10.23 26.36 -9.07
N PRO A 86 -10.42 25.16 -9.63
CA PRO A 86 -9.35 24.17 -9.69
C PRO A 86 -8.43 24.42 -10.88
N TYR A 87 -7.16 24.09 -10.71
CA TYR A 87 -6.19 24.12 -11.80
C TYR A 87 -6.47 22.95 -12.74
N LYS A 88 -6.47 23.18 -14.06
CA LYS A 88 -6.70 22.11 -15.04
C LYS A 88 -5.58 22.00 -16.06
N LEU A 89 -5.21 20.76 -16.36
CA LEU A 89 -4.47 20.43 -17.57
C LEU A 89 -5.44 19.85 -18.58
N ILE A 90 -5.31 20.29 -19.83
CA ILE A 90 -5.99 19.68 -20.97
C ILE A 90 -4.92 18.97 -21.79
N GLY A 91 -5.24 17.76 -22.22
CA GLY A 91 -4.41 16.98 -23.11
C GLY A 91 -5.21 16.03 -23.97
N HIS A 92 -4.51 15.23 -24.77
CA HIS A 92 -5.13 14.21 -25.62
C HIS A 92 -4.52 12.84 -25.41
N CYS A 93 -5.36 11.81 -25.54
CA CYS A 93 -4.99 10.40 -25.52
C CYS A 93 -6.02 9.60 -26.32
N GLU A 94 -5.59 8.73 -27.24
CA GLU A 94 -6.48 7.79 -27.97
C GLU A 94 -7.72 8.46 -28.62
N ASN A 95 -7.55 9.68 -29.15
CA ASN A 95 -8.60 10.54 -29.74
C ASN A 95 -9.60 11.19 -28.76
N PHE A 96 -9.41 11.01 -27.45
CA PHE A 96 -10.21 11.68 -26.44
C PHE A 96 -9.52 12.94 -25.92
N GLU A 97 -10.31 13.95 -25.58
CA GLU A 97 -9.85 15.08 -24.77
C GLU A 97 -9.82 14.64 -23.30
N ILE A 98 -8.69 14.89 -22.65
CA ILE A 98 -8.44 14.54 -21.26
C ILE A 98 -8.34 15.81 -20.44
N GLU A 99 -9.20 15.97 -19.43
CA GLU A 99 -9.06 16.99 -18.40
C GLU A 99 -8.45 16.39 -17.13
N ILE A 100 -7.30 16.90 -16.68
CA ILE A 100 -6.73 16.57 -15.38
C ILE A 100 -6.97 17.75 -14.44
N VAL A 101 -7.79 17.53 -13.41
CA VAL A 101 -8.25 18.57 -12.49
C VAL A 101 -7.56 18.43 -11.15
N PHE A 102 -6.93 19.51 -10.69
CA PHE A 102 -6.24 19.60 -9.42
C PHE A 102 -6.95 20.57 -8.48
N PHE A 103 -7.41 20.06 -7.34
CA PHE A 103 -7.94 20.86 -6.24
C PHE A 103 -6.83 21.12 -5.21
N ASN A 104 -6.69 22.37 -4.77
CA ASN A 104 -5.72 22.78 -3.72
C ASN A 104 -4.22 22.60 -4.07
N TYR A 105 -3.86 22.55 -5.36
CA TYR A 105 -2.46 22.54 -5.79
C TYR A 105 -1.96 23.95 -6.14
N LYS A 106 -0.67 24.20 -5.93
CA LYS A 106 -0.01 25.44 -6.38
C LYS A 106 0.21 25.37 -7.89
N GLY A 107 -0.42 26.27 -8.66
CA GLY A 107 -0.33 26.28 -10.12
C GLY A 107 1.10 26.29 -10.66
N GLN A 108 1.99 27.06 -10.03
CA GLN A 108 3.42 27.11 -10.38
C GLN A 108 4.12 25.74 -10.31
N TYR A 109 3.73 24.87 -9.37
CA TYR A 109 4.29 23.51 -9.28
C TYR A 109 3.86 22.66 -10.47
N ILE A 110 2.61 22.80 -10.91
CA ILE A 110 2.06 22.06 -12.05
C ILE A 110 2.73 22.53 -13.34
N GLU A 111 2.83 23.85 -13.54
CA GLU A 111 3.48 24.45 -14.72
C GLU A 111 4.94 24.05 -14.86
N LYS A 112 5.68 24.04 -13.74
CA LYS A 112 7.09 23.66 -13.73
C LYS A 112 7.31 22.18 -14.05
N ASN A 113 6.47 21.30 -13.51
CA ASN A 113 6.69 19.85 -13.62
C ASN A 113 6.04 19.23 -14.85
N PHE A 114 5.00 19.85 -15.40
CA PHE A 114 4.22 19.30 -16.51
C PHE A 114 4.01 20.38 -17.57
N PRO A 115 5.05 20.78 -18.33
CA PRO A 115 4.93 21.85 -19.31
C PRO A 115 4.03 21.46 -20.49
N VAL A 116 3.49 22.46 -21.19
CA VAL A 116 2.76 22.27 -22.44
C VAL A 116 3.64 21.57 -23.48
N ASN A 117 3.06 20.71 -24.31
CA ASN A 117 3.71 19.85 -25.30
C ASN A 117 4.60 18.75 -24.69
N SER A 118 4.47 18.46 -23.40
CA SER A 118 5.09 17.29 -22.77
C SER A 118 4.12 16.12 -22.68
N VAL A 119 4.68 14.91 -22.69
CA VAL A 119 3.93 13.68 -22.42
C VAL A 119 4.12 13.32 -20.95
N VAL A 120 3.02 13.15 -20.24
CA VAL A 120 3.01 12.72 -18.84
C VAL A 120 2.30 11.38 -18.73
N ILE A 121 2.66 10.59 -17.72
CA ILE A 121 1.90 9.42 -17.32
C ILE A 121 1.03 9.76 -16.13
N VAL A 122 -0.27 9.50 -16.25
CA VAL A 122 -1.26 9.78 -15.21
C VAL A 122 -1.91 8.48 -14.82
N SER A 123 -1.97 8.23 -13.51
CA SER A 123 -2.75 7.14 -12.94
C SER A 123 -3.75 7.70 -11.94
N GLY A 124 -5.01 7.30 -12.10
CA GLY A 124 -6.05 7.75 -11.21
C GLY A 124 -7.43 7.31 -11.66
N LYS A 125 -8.40 7.66 -10.83
CA LYS A 125 -9.81 7.41 -11.11
C LYS A 125 -10.30 8.34 -12.22
N ILE A 126 -10.92 7.75 -13.24
CA ILE A 126 -11.54 8.53 -14.31
C ILE A 126 -13.03 8.74 -14.09
N ASN A 127 -13.50 9.91 -14.51
CA ASN A 127 -14.90 10.21 -14.68
C ASN A 127 -15.14 10.62 -16.13
N ARG A 128 -16.12 10.01 -16.80
CA ARG A 128 -16.43 10.30 -18.19
C ARG A 128 -17.71 11.14 -18.26
N PHE A 129 -17.63 12.27 -18.92
CA PHE A 129 -18.79 13.12 -19.21
C PHE A 129 -18.75 13.49 -20.69
N ASN A 130 -19.70 12.95 -21.47
CA ASN A 130 -19.69 13.00 -22.93
C ASN A 130 -18.37 12.43 -23.51
N GLU A 131 -17.71 13.18 -24.39
CA GLU A 131 -16.44 12.81 -25.03
C GLU A 131 -15.20 13.24 -24.22
N ILE A 132 -15.39 13.80 -23.03
CA ILE A 132 -14.30 14.27 -22.18
C ILE A 132 -14.06 13.27 -21.04
N VAL A 133 -12.83 12.79 -20.94
CA VAL A 133 -12.38 11.95 -19.83
C VAL A 133 -11.69 12.83 -18.80
N LYS A 134 -12.14 12.75 -17.54
CA LYS A 134 -11.65 13.61 -16.45
C LYS A 134 -10.93 12.80 -15.38
N PHE A 135 -9.68 13.15 -15.10
CA PHE A 135 -8.96 12.72 -13.91
C PHE A 135 -9.14 13.78 -12.83
N THR A 136 -9.81 13.44 -11.74
CA THR A 136 -9.96 14.35 -10.60
C THR A 136 -8.96 13.97 -9.52
N ASN A 137 -8.03 14.87 -9.19
CA ASN A 137 -6.93 14.65 -8.25
C ASN A 137 -6.26 13.28 -8.48
N PRO A 138 -5.60 13.08 -9.64
CA PRO A 138 -4.99 11.78 -9.95
C PRO A 138 -4.03 11.34 -8.85
N ASP A 139 -4.02 10.04 -8.57
CA ASP A 139 -3.16 9.47 -7.55
C ASP A 139 -1.68 9.66 -7.90
N TYR A 140 -1.34 9.49 -9.19
CA TYR A 140 0.01 9.65 -9.69
C TYR A 140 0.01 10.47 -10.98
N ILE A 141 0.93 11.40 -11.07
CA ILE A 141 1.26 12.11 -12.30
C ILE A 141 2.77 12.32 -12.33
N TYR A 142 3.41 11.79 -13.37
CA TYR A 142 4.85 11.83 -13.54
C TYR A 142 5.23 12.02 -15.00
N GLU A 143 6.49 12.35 -15.24
CA GLU A 143 7.10 12.22 -16.56
C GLU A 143 7.17 10.74 -16.97
N VAL A 144 7.18 10.46 -18.28
CA VAL A 144 7.24 9.08 -18.81
C VAL A 144 8.49 8.33 -18.32
N SER A 145 9.61 9.03 -18.12
CA SER A 145 10.86 8.48 -17.59
C SER A 145 10.74 7.96 -16.15
N GLN A 146 9.71 8.37 -15.41
CA GLN A 146 9.51 8.07 -14.00
C GLN A 146 8.36 7.08 -13.78
N ILE A 147 8.01 6.29 -14.79
CA ILE A 147 6.94 5.28 -14.71
C ILE A 147 7.13 4.29 -13.55
N ASP A 148 8.39 3.96 -13.20
CA ASP A 148 8.72 3.04 -12.11
C ASP A 148 8.32 3.56 -10.72
N LYS A 149 7.99 4.86 -10.59
CA LYS A 149 7.45 5.41 -9.35
C LYS A 149 5.98 5.03 -9.13
N ILE A 150 5.28 4.59 -10.17
CA ILE A 150 3.90 4.09 -10.07
C ILE A 150 3.98 2.60 -9.71
N PRO A 151 3.46 2.18 -8.55
CA PRO A 151 3.45 0.76 -8.20
C PRO A 151 2.54 0.01 -9.18
N LYS A 152 3.03 -1.10 -9.74
CA LYS A 152 2.26 -1.96 -10.67
C LYS A 152 0.98 -2.50 -10.02
N PHE A 153 1.13 -3.00 -8.80
CA PHE A 153 0.06 -3.45 -7.93
C PHE A 153 0.16 -2.66 -6.63
N GLU A 154 -0.85 -1.86 -6.34
CA GLU A 154 -0.89 -1.02 -5.16
C GLU A 154 -1.74 -1.68 -4.07
N PRO A 155 -1.14 -2.18 -2.97
CA PRO A 155 -1.90 -2.69 -1.84
C PRO A 155 -2.63 -1.55 -1.12
N ILE A 156 -3.88 -1.79 -0.77
CA ILE A 156 -4.74 -0.85 -0.06
C ILE A 156 -4.98 -1.35 1.34
N TYR A 157 -4.56 -0.53 2.30
CA TYR A 157 -4.65 -0.82 3.71
C TYR A 157 -5.93 -0.23 4.31
N PRO A 158 -6.50 -0.85 5.37
CA PRO A 158 -7.49 -0.19 6.20
C PRO A 158 -6.92 1.14 6.72
N LEU A 159 -7.58 2.25 6.37
CA LEU A 159 -7.09 3.59 6.67
C LEU A 159 -7.64 4.09 8.01
N THR A 160 -6.83 4.91 8.66
CA THR A 160 -7.18 5.61 9.90
C THR A 160 -7.18 7.11 9.65
N ALA A 161 -8.03 7.85 10.36
CA ALA A 161 -8.16 9.29 10.16
C ALA A 161 -6.79 9.98 10.33
N GLY A 162 -6.39 10.76 9.31
CA GLY A 162 -5.11 11.47 9.29
C GLY A 162 -3.92 10.68 8.72
N ILE A 163 -4.11 9.41 8.33
CA ILE A 163 -3.09 8.60 7.66
C ILE A 163 -3.57 8.25 6.25
N ASN A 164 -2.70 8.48 5.26
CA ASN A 164 -2.98 8.11 3.88
C ASN A 164 -2.29 6.79 3.48
N ASN A 165 -2.81 6.15 2.43
CA ASN A 165 -2.30 4.85 1.96
C ASN A 165 -0.83 4.90 1.55
N LYS A 166 -0.37 6.01 0.96
CA LYS A 166 1.02 6.19 0.49
C LYS A 166 2.02 6.19 1.64
N LEU A 167 1.71 6.90 2.73
CA LEU A 167 2.53 6.94 3.94
C LEU A 167 2.63 5.55 4.54
N LEU A 168 1.48 4.89 4.74
CA LEU A 168 1.40 3.57 5.34
C LEU A 168 2.13 2.51 4.49
N SER A 169 1.88 2.48 3.18
CA SER A 169 2.59 1.60 2.23
C SER A 169 4.10 1.82 2.27
N LYS A 170 4.56 3.08 2.34
CA LYS A 170 5.99 3.41 2.44
C LYS A 170 6.57 2.91 3.77
N SER A 171 5.88 3.15 4.88
CA SER A 171 6.30 2.70 6.21
C SER A 171 6.40 1.18 6.29
N ILE A 172 5.42 0.46 5.75
CA ILE A 172 5.42 -1.01 5.69
C ILE A 172 6.56 -1.53 4.81
N ARG A 173 6.83 -0.91 3.65
CA ARG A 173 8.00 -1.28 2.83
C ARG A 173 9.33 -1.12 3.57
N HIS A 174 9.43 -0.14 4.48
CA HIS A 174 10.58 -0.03 5.38
C HIS A 174 10.57 -1.12 6.46
N ALA A 175 9.42 -1.42 7.05
CA ALA A 175 9.25 -2.49 8.03
C ALA A 175 9.67 -3.87 7.48
N ILE A 176 9.34 -4.17 6.22
CA ILE A 176 9.71 -5.42 5.55
C ILE A 176 11.23 -5.60 5.49
N LYS A 177 11.98 -4.52 5.34
CA LYS A 177 13.46 -4.56 5.33
C LYS A 177 14.06 -4.88 6.69
N LEU A 178 13.27 -4.75 7.76
CA LEU A 178 13.67 -5.10 9.13
C LEU A 178 13.37 -6.57 9.46
N ILE A 179 12.70 -7.31 8.57
CA ILE A 179 12.52 -8.75 8.71
C ILE A 179 13.89 -9.42 8.59
N PRO A 180 14.34 -10.19 9.60
CA PRO A 180 15.61 -10.91 9.53
C PRO A 180 15.64 -11.86 8.31
N PRO A 181 16.76 -11.93 7.57
CA PRO A 181 16.86 -12.81 6.41
C PRO A 181 16.76 -14.29 6.81
N ASP A 182 17.39 -14.67 7.92
CA ASP A 182 17.43 -16.05 8.42
C ASP A 182 16.36 -16.31 9.49
N LEU A 183 15.17 -15.71 9.32
CA LEU A 183 14.07 -15.92 10.25
C LEU A 183 13.64 -17.39 10.19
N PRO A 184 13.82 -18.18 11.27
CA PRO A 184 13.53 -19.59 11.23
C PRO A 184 12.04 -19.83 11.06
N GLU A 185 11.73 -20.90 10.35
CA GLU A 185 10.37 -21.37 10.22
C GLU A 185 9.88 -21.91 11.57
N TRP A 186 8.70 -21.46 11.99
CA TRP A 186 8.13 -21.74 13.31
C TRP A 186 6.93 -22.70 13.23
N ILE A 187 6.42 -22.95 12.02
CA ILE A 187 5.43 -24.01 11.73
C ILE A 187 6.16 -25.30 11.33
N PRO A 188 5.68 -26.49 11.75
CA PRO A 188 6.22 -27.76 11.29
C PRO A 188 6.24 -27.89 9.76
N ASN A 189 7.40 -28.29 9.20
CA ASN A 189 7.61 -28.47 7.75
C ASN A 189 6.57 -29.38 7.07
N LYS A 190 6.00 -30.35 7.79
CA LYS A 190 4.95 -31.22 7.27
C LYS A 190 3.70 -30.41 6.85
N ILE A 191 3.24 -29.50 7.70
CA ILE A 191 2.05 -28.66 7.45
C ILE A 191 2.31 -27.73 6.26
N ILE A 192 3.49 -27.13 6.20
CA ILE A 192 3.88 -26.23 5.10
C ILE A 192 3.85 -26.96 3.77
N LYS A 193 4.43 -28.17 3.71
CA LYS A 193 4.44 -29.00 2.50
C LYS A 193 3.06 -29.49 2.10
N GLU A 194 2.23 -29.90 3.05
CA GLU A 194 0.85 -30.37 2.78
C GLU A 194 -0.03 -29.28 2.18
N ASN A 195 0.18 -28.01 2.57
CA ASN A 195 -0.62 -26.88 2.10
C ASN A 195 0.06 -26.06 0.98
N ASN A 196 1.25 -26.46 0.53
CA ASN A 196 2.08 -25.70 -0.42
C ASN A 196 2.26 -24.23 0.00
N TRP A 197 2.48 -23.99 1.29
CA TRP A 197 2.64 -22.63 1.80
C TRP A 197 4.07 -22.12 1.59
N PRO A 198 4.22 -20.81 1.33
CA PRO A 198 5.52 -20.15 1.32
C PRO A 198 6.07 -20.04 2.75
N SER A 199 7.34 -19.66 2.88
CA SER A 199 7.91 -19.32 4.20
C SER A 199 7.20 -18.11 4.81
N PHE A 200 7.28 -17.95 6.15
CA PHE A 200 6.70 -16.79 6.84
C PHE A 200 7.19 -15.44 6.28
N SER A 201 8.50 -15.33 6.00
CA SER A 201 9.10 -14.11 5.44
C SER A 201 8.58 -13.79 4.04
N GLU A 202 8.42 -14.81 3.19
CA GLU A 202 7.85 -14.66 1.86
C GLU A 202 6.36 -14.31 1.91
N ALA A 203 5.59 -14.93 2.80
CA ALA A 203 4.18 -14.62 3.03
C ALA A 203 3.96 -13.13 3.33
N LEU A 204 4.68 -12.59 4.31
CA LEU A 204 4.62 -11.16 4.65
C LEU A 204 5.05 -10.27 3.49
N LYS A 205 6.15 -10.62 2.80
CA LYS A 205 6.67 -9.82 1.67
C LYS A 205 5.68 -9.75 0.51
N SER A 206 5.14 -10.89 0.08
CA SER A 206 4.24 -10.97 -1.07
C SER A 206 2.93 -10.22 -0.84
N ILE A 207 2.36 -10.29 0.36
CA ILE A 207 1.11 -9.57 0.66
C ILE A 207 1.29 -8.05 0.59
N HIS A 208 2.42 -7.53 1.06
CA HIS A 208 2.68 -6.08 1.07
C HIS A 208 3.35 -5.54 -0.19
N ILE A 209 3.99 -6.40 -0.97
CA ILE A 209 4.64 -6.08 -2.24
C ILE A 209 4.13 -7.08 -3.30
N PRO A 210 2.84 -7.03 -3.64
CA PRO A 210 2.25 -7.99 -4.55
C PRO A 210 2.82 -7.81 -5.97
N ASN A 211 3.12 -8.92 -6.63
CA ASN A 211 3.41 -8.94 -8.06
C ASN A 211 2.19 -9.26 -8.91
N THR A 212 1.10 -9.70 -8.28
CA THR A 212 -0.17 -10.04 -8.92
C THR A 212 -1.34 -9.71 -7.99
N MET A 213 -2.55 -9.56 -8.55
CA MET A 213 -3.78 -9.36 -7.77
C MET A 213 -4.12 -10.56 -6.88
N ILE A 214 -3.72 -11.77 -7.30
CA ILE A 214 -4.07 -13.04 -6.63
C ILE A 214 -3.35 -13.17 -5.29
N GLU A 215 -2.18 -12.54 -5.13
CA GLU A 215 -1.37 -12.64 -3.90
C GLU A 215 -2.09 -12.11 -2.64
N VAL A 216 -3.03 -11.18 -2.81
CA VAL A 216 -3.81 -10.56 -1.71
C VAL A 216 -5.28 -11.06 -1.70
N ASP A 217 -5.62 -12.05 -2.53
CA ASP A 217 -6.93 -12.71 -2.45
C ASP A 217 -7.01 -13.59 -1.18
N ASN A 218 -8.19 -13.70 -0.58
CA ASN A 218 -8.45 -14.54 0.59
C ASN A 218 -8.10 -16.03 0.36
N LYS A 219 -8.03 -16.45 -0.92
CA LYS A 219 -7.64 -17.80 -1.32
C LYS A 219 -6.14 -17.95 -1.57
N SER A 220 -5.35 -16.88 -1.45
CA SER A 220 -3.91 -16.93 -1.68
C SER A 220 -3.24 -17.77 -0.59
N SER A 221 -2.25 -18.56 -1.00
CA SER A 221 -1.45 -19.35 -0.05
C SER A 221 -0.73 -18.45 0.96
N TYR A 222 -0.38 -17.22 0.58
CA TYR A 222 0.22 -16.22 1.46
C TYR A 222 -0.73 -15.80 2.59
N LEU A 223 -1.99 -15.47 2.29
CA LEU A 223 -2.97 -15.05 3.30
C LEU A 223 -3.43 -16.23 4.16
N GLN A 224 -3.65 -17.40 3.56
CA GLN A 224 -3.99 -18.62 4.30
C GLN A 224 -2.89 -18.98 5.30
N ARG A 225 -1.63 -18.89 4.87
CA ARG A 225 -0.46 -19.09 5.71
C ARG A 225 -0.47 -18.14 6.92
N LEU A 226 -0.61 -16.83 6.70
CA LEU A 226 -0.64 -15.84 7.80
C LEU A 226 -1.87 -16.00 8.70
N SER A 227 -3.01 -16.42 8.14
CA SER A 227 -4.22 -16.69 8.92
C SER A 227 -4.01 -17.90 9.84
N PHE A 228 -3.34 -18.94 9.34
CA PHE A 228 -2.94 -20.08 10.16
C PHE A 228 -1.92 -19.66 11.23
N ASP A 229 -0.94 -18.83 10.86
CA ASP A 229 0.05 -18.27 11.79
C ASP A 229 -0.66 -17.59 12.99
N GLU A 230 -1.70 -16.78 12.74
CA GLU A 230 -2.49 -16.12 13.79
C GLU A 230 -3.23 -17.12 14.70
N VAL A 231 -3.97 -18.05 14.11
CA VAL A 231 -4.73 -19.06 14.87
C VAL A 231 -3.79 -19.96 15.68
N PHE A 232 -2.67 -20.38 15.09
CA PHE A 232 -1.69 -21.23 15.75
C PHE A 232 -1.00 -20.51 16.91
N ALA A 233 -0.61 -19.24 16.74
CA ALA A 233 -0.05 -18.43 17.82
C ALA A 233 -1.03 -18.30 19.00
N ASN A 234 -2.31 -18.06 18.72
CA ASN A 234 -3.36 -17.97 19.74
C ASN A 234 -3.52 -19.31 20.50
N GLN A 235 -3.55 -20.44 19.79
CA GLN A 235 -3.64 -21.77 20.41
C GLN A 235 -2.43 -22.08 21.29
N LEU A 236 -1.22 -21.78 20.81
CA LEU A 236 0.01 -21.94 21.60
C LEU A 236 -0.03 -21.08 22.88
N GLY A 237 -0.47 -19.83 22.76
CA GLY A 237 -0.67 -18.93 23.90
C GLY A 237 -1.60 -19.52 24.95
N MET A 238 -2.76 -20.04 24.53
CA MET A 238 -3.73 -20.69 25.42
C MET A 238 -3.15 -21.93 26.11
N GLN A 239 -2.42 -22.78 25.38
CA GLN A 239 -1.78 -23.97 25.95
C GLN A 239 -0.69 -23.63 26.97
N ILE A 240 0.16 -22.63 26.67
CA ILE A 240 1.17 -22.14 27.60
C ILE A 240 0.52 -21.60 28.88
N TYR A 241 -0.59 -20.85 28.75
CA TYR A 241 -1.34 -20.33 29.88
C TYR A 241 -1.94 -21.46 30.73
N LYS A 242 -2.61 -22.42 30.10
CA LYS A 242 -3.22 -23.58 30.77
C LYS A 242 -2.19 -24.38 31.57
N LYS A 243 -1.01 -24.64 30.98
CA LYS A 243 0.09 -25.35 31.65
C LYS A 243 0.58 -24.58 32.89
N LYS A 244 0.81 -23.26 32.76
CA LYS A 244 1.19 -22.41 33.90
C LYS A 244 0.15 -22.44 35.03
N TYR A 245 -1.14 -22.43 34.69
CA TYR A 245 -2.21 -22.48 35.68
C TYR A 245 -2.27 -23.83 36.41
N GLN A 246 -2.06 -24.95 35.71
CA GLN A 246 -1.95 -26.27 36.32
C GLN A 246 -0.74 -26.38 37.25
N ASP A 247 0.43 -25.90 36.81
CA ASP A 247 1.66 -25.89 37.62
C ASP A 247 1.51 -25.02 38.88
N PHE A 248 0.67 -23.98 38.86
CA PHE A 248 0.36 -23.14 40.01
C PHE A 248 -0.61 -23.81 40.99
N LYS A 249 -1.59 -24.60 40.51
CA LYS A 249 -2.53 -25.34 41.36
C LYS A 249 -1.92 -26.57 42.05
N CYS A 250 -0.87 -27.15 41.46
CA CYS A 250 -0.16 -28.31 42.01
C CYS A 250 0.95 -27.91 43.00
N LYS A 251 1.12 -26.62 43.30
CA LYS A 251 1.97 -26.09 44.35
C LYS A 251 1.12 -25.54 45.48
#